data_AF-D7CG66-F1
#
_entry.id   AF-D7CG66-F1
#
_cell.length_a   1.000
_cell.length_b   1.000
_cell.length_c   1.000
_cell.angle_alpha   90.00
_cell.angle_beta   90.00
_cell.angle_gamma   90.00
#
_symmetry.space_group_name_H-M   'P 1'
#
loop_
_entity.id
_entity.type
_entity.pdbx_description
1 polymer ?
#
loop_
_entity_poly.entity_id
_entity_poly.type
_entity_poly.pdbx_seq_one_letter_code
_entity_poly.pdbx_strand_id
1 'polypeptide(L)' 'MVMRWCLRRYAAAKARADAGMATAEYAMGTLAACAFAAVLYKVVTGGAVDEALRSMIGKALDGQF' A
#
# COMPACT_ATOMS: atom_id res chain seq x y z
N MET A 1 -10.17 0.08 -47.34
CA MET A 1 -8.75 0.03 -46.92
C MET A 1 -8.52 0.72 -45.56
N VAL A 2 -9.06 1.94 -45.36
CA VAL A 2 -8.95 2.74 -44.12
C VAL A 2 -9.48 2.03 -42.86
N MET A 3 -10.66 1.39 -42.92
CA MET A 3 -11.24 0.70 -41.76
C MET A 3 -10.34 -0.40 -41.17
N ARG A 4 -9.70 -1.22 -42.03
CA ARG A 4 -8.73 -2.25 -41.60
C ARG A 4 -7.48 -1.65 -40.96
N TRP A 5 -7.10 -0.44 -41.34
CA TRP A 5 -5.96 0.26 -40.76
C TRP A 5 -6.28 0.83 -39.38
N CYS A 6 -7.46 1.44 -39.21
CA CYS A 6 -7.95 1.90 -37.91
C CYS A 6 -8.07 0.74 -36.90
N LEU A 7 -8.67 -0.39 -37.33
CA LEU A 7 -8.82 -1.57 -36.49
C LEU A 7 -7.47 -2.17 -36.06
N ARG A 8 -6.49 -2.26 -36.97
CA ARG A 8 -5.14 -2.71 -36.63
C ARG A 8 -4.44 -1.78 -35.63
N ARG A 9 -4.63 -0.47 -35.76
CA ARG A 9 -4.06 0.50 -34.81
C ARG A 9 -4.71 0.41 -33.43
N TYR A 10 -6.03 0.27 -33.37
CA TYR A 10 -6.74 0.07 -32.12
C TYR A 10 -6.30 -1.21 -31.41
N ALA A 11 -6.20 -2.33 -32.15
CA ALA A 11 -5.71 -3.59 -31.60
C ALA A 11 -4.28 -3.49 -31.06
N ALA A 12 -3.38 -2.81 -31.78
CA ALA A 12 -2.01 -2.61 -31.34
C ALA A 12 -1.91 -1.67 -30.11
N ALA A 13 -2.78 -0.68 -29.99
CA ALA A 13 -2.85 0.18 -28.81
C ALA A 13 -3.36 -0.59 -27.59
N LYS A 14 -4.41 -1.41 -27.77
CA LYS A 14 -4.95 -2.26 -26.71
C LYS A 14 -3.92 -3.29 -26.21
N ALA A 15 -3.23 -3.96 -27.12
CA ALA A 15 -2.16 -4.91 -26.74
C ALA A 15 -1.03 -4.25 -25.94
N ARG A 16 -0.68 -2.99 -26.23
CA ARG A 16 0.29 -2.23 -25.44
C ARG A 16 -0.23 -1.85 -24.05
N ALA A 17 -1.51 -1.50 -23.93
CA ALA A 17 -2.12 -1.22 -22.64
C ALA A 17 -2.18 -2.48 -21.77
N ASP A 18 -2.55 -3.62 -22.35
CA ASP A 18 -2.60 -4.91 -21.65
C ASP A 18 -1.21 -5.35 -21.17
N ALA A 19 -0.15 -5.03 -21.91
CA ALA A 19 1.24 -5.34 -21.52
C ALA A 19 1.71 -4.59 -20.25
N GLY A 20 1.15 -3.41 -19.95
CA GLY A 20 1.50 -2.61 -18.76
C GLY A 20 0.56 -2.83 -17.56
N MET A 21 -0.57 -3.50 -17.77
CA MET A 21 -1.61 -3.70 -16.76
C MET A 21 -1.08 -4.50 -15.57
N ALA A 22 -0.44 -5.64 -15.84
CA ALA A 22 0.14 -6.50 -14.80
C ALA A 22 1.20 -5.76 -13.97
N THR A 23 2.09 -4.97 -14.60
CA THR A 23 3.09 -4.18 -13.87
C THR A 23 2.48 -3.08 -13.01
N ALA A 24 1.44 -2.41 -13.51
CA ALA A 24 0.72 -1.39 -12.75
C ALA A 24 -0.02 -1.98 -11.53
N GLU A 25 -0.60 -3.17 -11.67
CA GLU A 25 -1.25 -3.89 -10.56
C GLU A 25 -0.27 -4.18 -9.42
N TYR A 26 0.91 -4.72 -9.74
CA TYR A 26 1.95 -4.98 -8.74
C TYR A 26 2.45 -3.68 -8.08
N ALA A 27 2.68 -2.63 -8.87
CA ALA A 27 3.13 -1.34 -8.35
C ALA A 27 2.08 -0.72 -7.39
N MET A 28 0.80 -0.75 -7.77
CA MET A 28 -0.29 -0.29 -6.90
C MET A 28 -0.43 -1.15 -5.65
N GLY A 29 -0.21 -2.46 -5.74
CA GLY A 29 -0.16 -3.36 -4.58
C GLY A 29 0.92 -2.96 -3.59
N THR A 30 2.12 -2.66 -4.06
CA THR A 30 3.21 -2.15 -3.20
C THR A 30 2.86 -0.78 -2.59
N LEU A 31 2.30 0.14 -3.39
CA LEU A 31 1.87 1.46 -2.88
C LEU A 31 0.81 1.34 -1.79
N ALA A 32 -0.18 0.45 -1.96
CA ALA A 32 -1.21 0.20 -0.96
C ALA A 32 -0.59 -0.36 0.34
N ALA A 33 0.34 -1.32 0.25
CA ALA A 33 1.05 -1.86 1.40
C ALA A 33 1.88 -0.78 2.13
N CYS A 34 2.61 0.05 1.39
CA CYS A 34 3.38 1.16 1.96
C CYS A 34 2.49 2.20 2.66
N ALA A 35 1.34 2.54 2.07
CA ALA A 35 0.38 3.45 2.68
C ALA A 35 -0.17 2.89 3.99
N PHE A 36 -0.54 1.61 4.01
CA PHE A 36 -0.98 0.93 5.23
C PHE A 36 0.11 0.89 6.31
N ALA A 37 1.36 0.59 5.93
CA ALA A 37 2.50 0.60 6.83
C ALA A 37 2.73 2.01 7.45
N ALA A 38 2.57 3.07 6.65
CA ALA A 38 2.69 4.44 7.15
C ALA A 38 1.61 4.79 8.18
N VAL A 39 0.37 4.34 7.96
CA VAL A 39 -0.72 4.50 8.94
C VAL A 39 -0.40 3.73 10.22
N LEU A 40 0.01 2.46 10.12
CA LEU A 40 0.39 1.66 11.29
C LEU A 40 1.55 2.29 12.07
N TYR A 41 2.55 2.82 11.38
CA TYR A 41 3.64 3.53 12.01
C TYR A 41 3.13 4.71 12.84
N LYS A 42 2.20 5.51 12.30
CA LYS A 42 1.56 6.61 13.04
C LYS A 42 0.75 6.14 14.25
N VAL A 43 0.06 5.00 14.15
CA VAL A 43 -0.69 4.42 15.28
C VAL A 43 0.27 4.01 16.39
N VAL A 44 1.32 3.25 16.06
CA VAL A 44 2.27 2.71 17.03
C VAL A 44 3.14 3.81 17.66
N THR A 45 3.46 4.85 16.89
CA THR A 45 4.21 6.02 17.39
C THR A 45 3.31 7.12 17.95
N GLY A 46 2.00 6.88 18.03
CA GLY A 46 1.04 7.82 18.58
C GLY A 46 1.05 7.83 20.11
N GLY A 47 0.60 8.94 20.69
CA GLY A 47 0.62 9.14 22.16
C GLY A 47 -0.18 8.09 22.94
N ALA A 48 -1.26 7.53 22.37
CA ALA A 48 -2.05 6.50 23.05
C ALA A 48 -1.27 5.20 23.27
N VAL A 49 -0.43 4.78 22.29
CA VAL A 49 0.39 3.57 22.39
C VAL A 49 1.59 3.81 23.31
N ASP A 50 2.24 4.97 23.20
CA ASP A 50 3.33 5.38 24.09
C ASP A 50 2.87 5.41 25.56
N GLU A 51 1.72 6.04 25.85
CA GLU A 51 1.16 6.09 27.21
C GLU A 51 0.78 4.71 27.73
N ALA A 52 0.14 3.88 26.90
CA ALA A 52 -0.20 2.51 27.28
C ALA A 52 1.05 1.68 27.64
N LEU A 53 2.12 1.80 26.84
CA LEU A 53 3.40 1.14 27.10
C LEU A 53 4.06 1.67 28.38
N ARG A 54 4.09 2.99 28.57
CA ARG A 54 4.62 3.62 29.79
C ARG A 54 3.88 3.15 31.04
N SER A 55 2.55 3.11 30.99
CA SER A 55 1.73 2.60 32.10
C SER A 55 1.98 1.12 32.37
N MET A 56 2.07 0.28 31.33
CA MET A 56 2.38 -1.16 31.50
C MET A 56 3.78 -1.38 32.10
N ILE A 57 4.79 -0.66 31.61
CA ILE A 57 6.15 -0.72 32.15
C ILE A 57 6.18 -0.19 33.58
N GLY A 58 5.51 0.93 33.86
CA GLY A 58 5.38 1.49 35.20
C GLY A 58 4.81 0.47 36.19
N LYS A 59 3.71 -0.21 35.84
CA LYS A 59 3.13 -1.29 36.66
C LYS A 59 4.07 -2.47 36.87
N ALA A 60 4.85 -2.84 35.85
CA ALA A 60 5.83 -3.92 35.94
C ALA A 60 7.03 -3.54 36.84
N LEU A 61 7.43 -2.27 36.84
CA LEU A 61 8.53 -1.75 37.65
C LEU A 61 8.14 -1.40 39.08
N ASP A 62 6.90 -0.96 39.31
CA ASP A 62 6.37 -0.66 40.65
C ASP A 62 6.22 -1.94 41.51
N GLY A 63 6.48 -3.10 40.91
CA GLY A 63 6.68 -4.35 41.64
C GLY A 63 5.44 -4.72 42.43
N GLN A 64 4.39 -5.18 41.74
CA GLN A 64 3.31 -5.89 42.40
C GLN A 64 3.82 -7.28 42.84
N PHE A 65 4.56 -7.28 43.95
CA PHE A 65 4.65 -8.38 44.90
C PHE A 65 3.84 -7.99 46.13
#